data_AF-A0A972YXC4-F1
#
_entry.id   AF-A0A972YXC4-F1
#
_cell.length_a   1.000
_cell.length_b   1.000
_cell.length_c   1.000
_cell.angle_alpha   90.00
_cell.angle_beta   90.00
_cell.angle_gamma   90.00
#
_symmetry.space_group_name_H-M   'P 1'
#
loop_
_entity.id
_entity.type
_entity.pdbx_description
1 polymer ?
#
loop_
_entity_poly.entity_id
_entity_poly.type
_entity_poly.pdbx_seq_one_letter_code
_entity_poly.pdbx_strand_id
1 'polypeptide(L)'
;MLNNFNLYNENTFFDLPTLDKYYSISADFDLKWQEEYILFLTLLFITVLGFFTSYSLYRHLKMKKKSDLDKVENDLRIAILSSINHEIRTPINAVIYFSEALKEQASLTHETQELVESIIWSANMLNSVAENTLNYSCSEAGQLTLNNTPTKLLTLLNQIKEYYRSYTLKSKKRLVIHCDHQLVIF
;
A
#
# COMPACT_ATOMS: atom_id res chain seq x y z
N MET A 1 -13.91 13.21 -61.22
CA MET A 1 -13.69 13.90 -59.92
C MET A 1 -12.21 13.79 -59.60
N LEU A 2 -11.38 14.68 -60.17
CA LEU A 2 -10.83 15.89 -59.54
C LEU A 2 -10.10 15.60 -58.22
N ASN A 3 -8.77 15.45 -58.25
CA ASN A 3 -7.88 16.53 -57.82
C ASN A 3 -6.42 16.28 -58.21
N ASN A 4 -5.93 17.13 -59.13
CA ASN A 4 -4.53 17.32 -59.49
C ASN A 4 -3.84 18.14 -58.38
N PHE A 5 -2.68 17.70 -57.91
CA PHE A 5 -1.64 18.60 -57.41
C PHE A 5 -0.40 18.42 -58.27
N ASN A 6 -0.51 18.88 -59.51
CA ASN A 6 0.63 19.23 -60.35
C ASN A 6 1.03 20.65 -59.96
N LEU A 7 2.11 20.79 -59.20
CA LEU A 7 2.82 22.06 -59.08
C LEU A 7 4.18 21.86 -59.73
N TYR A 8 4.42 22.69 -60.75
CA TYR A 8 5.62 22.77 -61.60
C TYR A 8 5.75 21.75 -62.73
N ASN A 9 4.79 21.83 -63.66
CA ASN A 9 5.11 21.74 -65.09
C ASN A 9 5.23 23.16 -65.64
N GLU A 10 6.43 23.70 -65.68
CA GLU A 10 6.82 24.65 -66.72
C GLU A 10 8.22 24.25 -67.17
N ASN A 11 8.30 23.57 -68.31
CA ASN A 11 9.49 23.60 -69.11
C ASN A 11 9.79 25.06 -69.43
N THR A 12 10.66 25.70 -68.66
CA THR A 12 11.23 27.00 -68.98
C THR A 12 12.22 26.82 -70.13
N PHE A 13 11.68 26.65 -71.33
CA PHE A 13 12.43 26.85 -72.56
C PHE A 13 12.76 28.34 -72.66
N PHE A 14 14.05 28.66 -72.50
CA PHE A 14 14.54 30.01 -72.72
C PHE A 14 14.99 30.11 -74.18
N ASP A 15 14.10 30.58 -75.06
CA ASP A 15 14.43 30.83 -76.47
C ASP A 15 15.41 32.01 -76.58
N LEU A 16 16.68 31.69 -76.83
CA LEU A 16 17.70 32.65 -77.27
C LEU A 16 17.76 32.59 -78.81
N PRO A 17 17.48 33.70 -79.53
CA PRO A 17 17.08 33.66 -80.93
C PRO A 17 18.23 33.43 -81.95
N THR A 18 19.31 32.71 -81.64
CA THR A 18 20.39 32.47 -82.62
C THR A 18 21.19 31.16 -82.52
N LEU A 19 20.83 30.14 -81.73
CA LEU A 19 21.54 28.85 -81.81
C LEU A 19 20.61 27.65 -81.64
N ASP A 20 20.54 26.85 -82.71
CA ASP A 20 19.84 25.57 -82.86
C ASP A 20 20.48 24.44 -82.02
N LYS A 21 20.59 24.64 -80.70
CA LYS A 21 21.11 23.64 -79.75
C LYS A 21 20.35 23.71 -78.42
N TYR A 22 19.57 22.67 -78.16
CA TYR A 22 18.87 22.45 -76.90
C TYR A 22 19.81 21.75 -75.90
N TYR A 23 19.88 22.27 -74.67
CA TYR A 23 20.54 21.60 -73.54
C TYR A 23 19.47 21.23 -72.51
N SER A 24 19.21 19.93 -72.30
CA SER A 24 18.42 19.46 -71.17
C SER A 24 19.34 19.23 -69.98
N ILE A 25 19.22 20.05 -68.94
CA ILE A 25 19.91 19.80 -67.67
C ILE A 25 19.04 18.82 -66.88
N SER A 26 19.37 17.53 -66.94
CA SER A 26 18.89 16.55 -65.98
C SER A 26 19.85 16.55 -64.78
N ALA A 27 19.41 17.11 -63.66
CA ALA A 27 20.14 16.98 -62.40
C ALA A 27 19.85 15.59 -61.81
N ASP A 28 20.76 14.64 -62.04
CA ASP A 28 20.79 13.39 -61.27
C ASP A 28 21.34 13.73 -59.87
N PHE A 29 20.47 13.72 -58.86
CA PHE A 29 20.90 13.83 -57.47
C PHE A 29 21.54 12.49 -57.05
N ASP A 30 22.88 12.43 -57.00
CA ASP A 30 23.60 11.27 -56.46
C ASP A 30 23.40 11.19 -54.93
N LEU A 31 22.40 10.42 -54.52
CA LEU A 31 21.92 10.21 -53.14
C LEU A 31 22.88 9.43 -52.22
N LYS A 32 24.14 9.20 -52.61
CA LYS A 32 25.11 8.42 -51.81
C LYS A 32 25.30 8.94 -50.38
N TRP A 33 25.24 10.25 -50.19
CA TRP A 33 25.38 10.87 -48.85
C TRP A 33 24.16 10.69 -47.94
N GLN A 34 22.99 10.35 -48.49
CA GLN A 34 21.75 10.20 -47.73
C GLN A 34 21.64 8.81 -47.08
N GLU A 35 22.15 7.76 -47.75
CA GLU A 35 22.17 6.38 -47.24
C GLU A 35 23.08 6.21 -46.02
N GLU A 36 24.27 6.82 -46.03
CA GLU A 36 25.19 6.78 -44.89
C GLU A 36 24.56 7.42 -43.64
N TYR A 37 23.85 8.54 -43.80
CA TYR A 37 23.21 9.24 -42.69
C TYR A 37 22.06 8.45 -42.06
N ILE A 38 21.28 7.73 -42.87
CA ILE A 38 20.20 6.86 -42.38
C ILE A 38 20.77 5.73 -41.52
N LEU A 39 21.90 5.12 -41.91
CA LEU A 39 22.56 4.08 -41.10
C LEU A 39 23.03 4.61 -39.74
N PHE A 40 23.63 5.79 -39.69
CA PHE A 40 24.02 6.41 -38.41
C PHE A 40 22.80 6.72 -37.51
N LEU A 41 21.71 7.24 -38.08
CA LEU A 41 20.48 7.51 -37.33
C LEU A 41 19.83 6.24 -36.79
N THR A 42 19.78 5.16 -37.58
CA THR A 42 19.22 3.88 -37.12
C THR A 42 20.08 3.26 -36.01
N LEU A 43 21.41 3.32 -36.13
CA LEU A 43 22.34 2.87 -35.07
C LEU A 43 22.15 3.68 -33.78
N LEU A 44 22.06 5.02 -33.91
CA LEU A 44 21.80 5.90 -32.77
C LEU A 44 20.46 5.56 -32.11
N PHE A 45 19.41 5.35 -32.91
CA PHE A 45 18.09 4.99 -32.41
C PHE A 45 18.11 3.65 -31.65
N ILE A 46 18.78 2.62 -32.20
CA ILE A 46 18.93 1.32 -31.56
C ILE A 46 19.69 1.43 -30.23
N THR A 47 20.78 2.20 -30.18
CA THR A 47 21.56 2.37 -28.94
C THR A 47 20.78 3.12 -27.87
N VAL A 48 20.02 4.16 -28.24
CA VAL A 48 19.13 4.90 -27.33
C VAL A 48 18.03 3.99 -26.78
N LEU A 49 17.40 3.17 -27.63
CA LEU A 49 16.40 2.18 -27.20
C LEU A 49 17.01 1.13 -26.27
N GLY A 50 18.20 0.63 -26.59
CA GLY A 50 18.94 -0.31 -25.74
C GLY A 50 19.26 0.27 -24.37
N PHE A 51 19.72 1.52 -24.32
CA PHE A 51 19.98 2.22 -23.07
C PHE A 51 18.69 2.45 -22.28
N PHE A 52 17.61 2.85 -22.94
CA PHE A 52 16.31 3.08 -22.30
C PHE A 52 15.72 1.79 -21.70
N THR A 53 15.73 0.69 -22.46
CA THR A 53 15.25 -0.63 -21.99
C THR A 53 16.13 -1.19 -20.87
N SER A 54 17.45 -1.07 -20.98
CA SER A 54 18.39 -1.46 -19.92
C SER A 54 18.15 -0.65 -18.63
N TYR A 55 17.97 0.66 -18.77
CA TYR A 55 17.66 1.55 -17.65
C TYR A 55 16.32 1.22 -16.98
N SER A 56 15.29 0.96 -17.78
CA SER A 56 13.97 0.51 -17.29
C SER A 56 14.08 -0.80 -16.52
N LEU A 57 14.78 -1.81 -17.08
CA LEU A 57 14.96 -3.11 -16.43
C LEU A 57 15.72 -3.00 -15.10
N TYR A 58 16.79 -2.21 -15.07
CA TYR A 58 17.56 -1.93 -13.86
C TYR A 58 16.68 -1.35 -12.75
N ARG A 59 15.79 -0.40 -13.09
CA ARG A 59 14.83 0.16 -12.13
C ARG A 59 13.86 -0.91 -11.60
N HIS A 60 13.30 -1.74 -12.46
CA HIS A 60 12.38 -2.81 -12.03
C HIS A 60 13.03 -3.82 -11.09
N LEU A 61 14.26 -4.26 -11.40
CA LEU A 61 15.01 -5.17 -10.54
C LEU A 61 15.32 -4.55 -9.17
N LYS A 62 15.72 -3.27 -9.15
CA LYS A 62 15.99 -2.53 -7.91
C LYS A 62 14.75 -2.38 -7.04
N MET A 63 13.60 -2.05 -7.64
CA MET A 63 12.33 -1.92 -6.92
C MET A 63 11.84 -3.26 -6.38
N LYS A 64 11.96 -4.34 -7.17
CA LYS A 64 11.57 -5.68 -6.73
C LYS A 64 12.43 -6.16 -5.56
N LYS A 65 13.76 -6.01 -5.65
CA LYS A 65 14.68 -6.37 -4.55
C LYS A 65 14.40 -5.58 -3.27
N LYS A 66 14.09 -4.29 -3.38
CA LYS A 66 13.70 -3.48 -2.23
C LYS A 66 12.39 -3.97 -1.61
N SER A 67 11.36 -4.19 -2.44
CA SER A 67 10.07 -4.69 -1.96
C SER A 67 10.17 -6.07 -1.32
N ASP A 68 10.98 -6.98 -1.88
CA ASP A 68 11.18 -8.31 -1.30
C ASP A 68 11.91 -8.24 0.04
N LEU A 69 12.90 -7.35 0.17
CA LEU A 69 13.59 -7.10 1.43
C LEU A 69 12.64 -6.51 2.48
N ASP A 70 11.84 -5.51 2.11
CA ASP A 70 10.86 -4.87 2.99
C ASP A 70 9.80 -5.89 3.49
N LYS A 71 9.37 -6.83 2.63
CA LYS A 71 8.46 -7.92 3.01
C LYS A 71 9.09 -8.86 4.04
N VAL A 72 10.31 -9.33 3.79
CA VAL A 72 11.03 -10.21 4.72
C VAL A 72 11.23 -9.53 6.07
N GLU A 73 11.58 -8.25 6.08
CA GLU A 73 11.73 -7.45 7.31
C GLU A 73 10.41 -7.36 8.09
N ASN A 74 9.30 -7.07 7.40
CA ASN A 74 7.97 -7.00 8.02
C ASN A 74 7.51 -8.35 8.57
N ASP A 75 7.69 -9.43 7.80
CA ASP A 75 7.32 -10.79 8.21
C ASP A 75 8.08 -11.21 9.48
N LEU A 76 9.39 -10.92 9.54
CA LEU A 76 10.22 -11.19 10.72
C LEU A 76 9.77 -10.37 11.92
N ARG A 77 9.48 -9.08 11.75
CA ARG A 77 8.96 -8.23 12.83
C ARG A 77 7.65 -8.78 13.40
N ILE A 78 6.71 -9.16 12.53
CA ILE A 78 5.42 -9.73 12.93
C ILE A 78 5.63 -11.05 13.66
N ALA A 79 6.48 -11.94 13.13
CA ALA A 79 6.76 -13.23 13.77
C ALA A 79 7.34 -13.07 15.18
N ILE A 80 8.30 -12.14 15.35
CA ILE A 80 8.89 -11.83 16.66
C ILE A 80 7.84 -11.29 17.63
N LEU A 81 7.04 -10.29 17.20
CA LEU A 81 6.00 -9.71 18.05
C LEU A 81 4.91 -10.72 18.41
N SER A 82 4.55 -11.60 17.48
CA SER A 82 3.58 -12.67 17.74
C SER A 82 4.09 -13.65 18.80
N SER A 83 5.35 -14.10 18.69
CA SER A 83 5.98 -14.97 19.69
C SER A 83 5.98 -14.32 21.07
N ILE A 84 6.41 -13.05 21.14
CA ILE A 84 6.45 -12.29 22.39
C ILE A 84 5.05 -12.15 22.98
N ASN A 85 4.03 -11.83 22.18
CA ASN A 85 2.66 -11.73 22.66
C ASN A 85 2.16 -13.05 23.26
N HIS A 86 2.45 -14.19 22.62
CA HIS A 86 2.13 -15.51 23.17
C HIS A 86 2.85 -15.78 24.50
N GLU A 87 4.13 -15.44 24.58
CA GLU A 87 4.94 -15.61 25.81
C GLU A 87 4.49 -14.67 26.93
N ILE A 88 4.05 -13.45 26.62
CA ILE A 88 3.52 -12.46 27.57
C ILE A 88 2.12 -12.83 28.08
N ARG A 89 1.29 -13.45 27.25
CA ARG A 89 -0.08 -13.83 27.62
C ARG A 89 -0.11 -14.76 28.84
N THR A 90 0.83 -15.68 28.94
CA THR A 90 0.91 -16.64 30.06
C THR A 90 1.16 -15.97 31.42
N PRO A 91 2.22 -15.17 31.64
CA PRO A 91 2.44 -14.49 32.92
C PRO A 91 1.37 -13.43 33.22
N ILE A 92 0.85 -12.71 32.23
CA ILE A 92 -0.27 -11.77 32.46
C ILE A 92 -1.51 -12.51 32.96
N ASN A 93 -1.88 -13.62 32.31
CA ASN A 93 -3.01 -14.42 32.73
C ASN A 93 -2.82 -15.02 34.12
N ALA A 94 -1.59 -15.40 34.49
CA ALA A 94 -1.28 -15.82 35.85
C ALA A 94 -1.50 -14.68 36.87
N VAL A 95 -1.04 -13.46 36.57
CA VAL A 95 -1.28 -12.27 37.42
C VAL A 95 -2.78 -12.00 37.57
N ILE A 96 -3.55 -12.07 36.48
CA ILE A 96 -5.01 -11.90 36.51
C ILE A 96 -5.64 -12.98 37.40
N TYR A 97 -5.31 -14.25 37.17
CA TYR A 97 -5.82 -15.38 37.95
C TYR A 97 -5.54 -15.26 39.44
N PHE A 98 -4.29 -14.96 39.83
CA PHE A 98 -3.95 -14.79 41.25
C PHE A 98 -4.66 -13.60 41.88
N SER A 99 -4.82 -12.51 41.12
CA SER A 99 -5.54 -11.32 41.58
C SER A 99 -7.04 -11.58 41.72
N GLU A 100 -7.65 -12.32 40.81
CA GLU A 100 -9.04 -12.75 40.90
C GLU A 100 -9.26 -13.71 42.07
N ALA A 101 -8.38 -14.69 42.26
CA ALA A 101 -8.42 -15.60 43.41
C ALA A 101 -8.26 -14.87 44.75
N LEU A 102 -7.43 -13.83 44.80
CA LEU A 102 -7.32 -12.93 45.96
C LEU A 102 -8.65 -12.24 46.25
N LYS A 103 -9.33 -11.74 45.20
CA LYS A 103 -10.61 -11.03 45.31
C LYS A 103 -11.73 -11.89 45.91
N GLU A 104 -11.66 -13.22 45.75
CA GLU A 104 -12.64 -14.16 46.32
C GLU A 104 -12.42 -14.45 47.81
N GLN A 105 -11.31 -14.02 48.41
CA GLN A 105 -11.06 -14.22 49.84
C GLN A 105 -11.90 -13.28 50.71
N ALA A 106 -12.63 -13.84 51.67
CA ALA A 106 -13.61 -13.15 52.51
C ALA A 106 -13.05 -12.07 53.46
N SER A 107 -11.72 -11.91 53.54
CA SER A 107 -11.03 -11.09 54.54
C SER A 107 -10.24 -9.90 53.97
N LEU A 108 -10.52 -9.49 52.73
CA LEU A 108 -9.89 -8.29 52.15
C LEU A 108 -10.46 -7.00 52.76
N THR A 109 -9.58 -6.06 53.10
CA THR A 109 -9.99 -4.69 53.41
C THR A 109 -10.36 -3.96 52.12
N HIS A 110 -11.16 -2.90 52.23
CA HIS A 110 -11.58 -2.09 51.07
C HIS A 110 -10.38 -1.56 50.27
N GLU A 111 -9.32 -1.13 50.95
CA GLU A 111 -8.09 -0.62 50.30
C GLU A 111 -7.35 -1.72 49.52
N THR A 112 -7.25 -2.94 50.07
CA THR A 112 -6.65 -4.07 49.34
C THR A 112 -7.50 -4.50 48.15
N GLN A 113 -8.83 -4.40 48.26
CA GLN A 113 -9.74 -4.69 47.16
C GLN A 113 -9.56 -3.70 45.98
N GLU A 114 -9.40 -2.41 46.26
CA GLU A 114 -9.10 -1.39 45.23
C GLU A 114 -7.72 -1.60 44.58
N LEU A 115 -6.72 -2.02 45.35
CA LEU A 115 -5.40 -2.38 44.84
C LEU A 115 -5.48 -3.58 43.89
N VAL A 116 -6.18 -4.65 44.29
CA VAL A 116 -6.38 -5.85 43.46
C VAL A 116 -7.11 -5.50 42.16
N GLU A 117 -8.15 -4.67 42.21
CA GLU A 117 -8.85 -4.21 41.00
C GLU A 117 -7.94 -3.38 40.08
N SER A 118 -7.05 -2.57 40.66
CA SER A 118 -6.08 -1.79 39.88
C SER A 118 -5.02 -2.68 39.21
N ILE A 119 -4.59 -3.76 39.87
CA ILE A 119 -3.67 -4.76 39.30
C ILE A 119 -4.33 -5.46 38.11
N ILE A 120 -5.56 -5.96 38.28
CA ILE A 120 -6.32 -6.63 37.20
C ILE A 120 -6.52 -5.68 36.03
N TRP A 121 -6.89 -4.43 36.28
CA TRP A 121 -7.06 -3.43 35.23
C TRP A 121 -5.75 -3.17 34.48
N SER A 122 -4.63 -3.01 35.19
CA SER A 122 -3.32 -2.76 34.59
C SER A 122 -2.83 -3.95 33.75
N ALA A 123 -3.05 -5.18 34.23
CA ALA A 123 -2.72 -6.41 33.51
C ALA A 123 -3.50 -6.54 32.20
N ASN A 124 -4.81 -6.24 32.24
CA ASN A 124 -5.66 -6.22 31.04
C ASN A 124 -5.26 -5.12 30.06
N MET A 125 -4.90 -3.93 30.57
CA MET A 125 -4.38 -2.85 29.73
C MET A 125 -3.07 -3.23 29.04
N LEU A 126 -2.15 -3.88 29.76
CA LEU A 126 -0.89 -4.35 29.18
C LEU A 126 -1.14 -5.40 28.09
N ASN A 127 -2.06 -6.33 28.32
CA ASN A 127 -2.47 -7.31 27.31
C ASN A 127 -3.02 -6.62 26.05
N SER A 128 -3.87 -5.61 26.22
CA SER A 128 -4.42 -4.83 25.10
C SER A 128 -3.33 -4.08 24.33
N VAL A 129 -2.36 -3.46 25.02
CA VAL A 129 -1.25 -2.76 24.36
C VAL A 129 -0.38 -3.73 23.55
N ALA A 130 -0.09 -4.91 24.11
CA ALA A 130 0.67 -5.95 23.43
C ALA A 130 -0.06 -6.44 22.16
N GLU A 131 -1.35 -6.76 22.27
CA GLU A 131 -2.19 -7.19 21.14
C GLU A 131 -2.28 -6.09 20.06
N ASN A 132 -2.49 -4.83 20.46
CA ASN A 132 -2.57 -3.69 19.53
C ASN A 132 -1.25 -3.42 18.81
N THR A 133 -0.10 -3.65 19.46
CA THR A 133 1.22 -3.48 18.83
C THR A 133 1.44 -4.50 17.71
N LEU A 134 1.01 -5.75 17.93
CA LEU A 134 1.03 -6.78 16.90
C LEU A 134 0.07 -6.43 15.75
N ASN A 135 -1.16 -6.03 16.07
CA ASN A 135 -2.16 -5.66 15.06
C ASN A 135 -1.71 -4.47 14.21
N TYR A 136 -1.07 -3.47 14.81
CA TYR A 136 -0.46 -2.36 14.09
C TYR A 136 0.60 -2.83 13.09
N SER A 137 1.48 -3.74 13.53
CA SER A 137 2.53 -4.31 12.67
C SER A 137 1.96 -5.12 11.51
N CYS A 138 0.92 -5.93 11.76
CA CYS A 138 0.18 -6.62 10.71
C CYS A 138 -0.50 -5.63 9.73
N SER A 139 -1.05 -4.53 10.24
CA SER A 139 -1.68 -3.48 9.42
C SER A 139 -0.68 -2.79 8.49
N GLU A 140 0.47 -2.37 9.01
CA GLU A 140 1.54 -1.73 8.22
C GLU A 140 2.08 -2.65 7.11
N ALA A 141 2.12 -3.95 7.37
CA ALA A 141 2.51 -4.95 6.38
C ALA A 141 1.41 -5.32 5.37
N GLY A 142 0.19 -4.78 5.51
CA GLY A 142 -0.97 -5.15 4.70
C GLY A 142 -1.47 -6.58 4.96
N GLN A 143 -1.16 -7.14 6.12
CA GLN A 143 -1.46 -8.53 6.53
C GLN A 143 -2.63 -8.62 7.52
N LEU A 144 -3.31 -7.51 7.83
CA LEU A 144 -4.50 -7.53 8.67
C LEU A 144 -5.63 -8.26 7.94
N THR A 145 -6.07 -9.38 8.50
CA THR A 145 -7.16 -10.18 7.93
C THR A 145 -8.45 -9.94 8.71
N LEU A 146 -9.55 -9.66 7.99
CA LEU A 146 -10.87 -9.54 8.60
C LEU A 146 -11.52 -10.92 8.63
N ASN A 147 -11.91 -11.37 9.82
CA ASN A 147 -12.65 -12.60 9.99
C ASN A 147 -14.16 -12.32 10.03
N ASN A 148 -14.81 -12.40 8.87
CA ASN A 148 -16.25 -12.18 8.76
C ASN A 148 -17.02 -13.37 9.34
N THR A 149 -17.61 -13.19 10.52
CA THR A 149 -18.43 -14.21 11.19
C THR A 149 -19.78 -13.63 11.62
N PRO A 150 -20.87 -14.43 11.61
CA PRO A 150 -22.16 -13.98 12.12
C PRO A 150 -22.02 -13.49 13.56
N THR A 151 -22.34 -12.22 13.78
CA THR A 151 -22.15 -11.56 15.07
C THR A 151 -23.48 -11.04 15.58
N LYS A 152 -23.88 -11.49 16.76
CA LYS A 152 -25.06 -10.97 17.46
C LYS A 152 -24.77 -9.56 17.96
N LEU A 153 -25.13 -8.56 17.16
CA LEU A 153 -24.88 -7.15 17.45
C LEU A 153 -25.37 -6.75 18.85
N LEU A 154 -26.56 -7.19 19.26
CA LEU A 154 -27.09 -6.86 20.59
C LEU A 154 -26.21 -7.38 21.73
N THR A 155 -25.65 -8.58 21.59
CA THR A 155 -24.73 -9.16 22.59
C THR A 155 -23.45 -8.33 22.67
N LEU A 156 -22.89 -7.95 21.54
CA LEU A 156 -21.69 -7.10 21.48
C LEU A 156 -21.92 -5.73 22.12
N LEU A 157 -23.05 -5.08 21.81
CA LEU A 157 -23.39 -3.79 22.40
C LEU A 157 -23.58 -3.85 23.91
N ASN A 158 -24.17 -4.95 24.43
CA ASN A 158 -24.27 -5.17 25.87
C ASN A 158 -22.90 -5.35 26.53
N GLN A 159 -21.97 -6.08 25.88
CA GLN A 159 -20.61 -6.22 26.37
C GLN A 159 -19.88 -4.87 26.42
N ILE A 160 -20.03 -4.03 25.39
CA ILE A 160 -19.47 -2.67 25.37
C ILE A 160 -20.06 -1.83 26.52
N LYS A 161 -21.37 -1.91 26.74
CA LYS A 161 -22.04 -1.17 27.83
C LYS A 161 -21.50 -1.58 29.20
N GLU A 162 -21.32 -2.87 29.45
CA GLU A 162 -20.75 -3.36 30.71
C GLU A 162 -19.28 -2.99 30.86
N TYR A 163 -18.49 -3.07 29.80
CA TYR A 163 -17.08 -2.65 29.82
C TYR A 163 -16.91 -1.18 30.25
N TYR A 164 -17.77 -0.28 29.76
CA TYR A 164 -17.72 1.15 30.12
C TYR A 164 -18.48 1.51 31.41
N ARG A 165 -19.15 0.55 32.06
CA ARG A 165 -19.97 0.81 33.25
C ARG A 165 -19.15 1.42 34.39
N SER A 166 -18.01 0.84 34.71
CA SER A 166 -17.09 1.33 35.74
C SER A 166 -16.52 2.72 35.43
N TYR A 167 -16.26 3.04 34.15
CA TYR A 167 -15.84 4.37 33.71
C TYR A 167 -16.94 5.43 33.83
N THR A 168 -18.19 5.09 33.50
CA THR A 168 -19.33 6.02 33.58
C THR A 168 -19.71 6.35 35.03
N LEU A 169 -19.65 5.35 35.92
CA LEU A 169 -19.94 5.53 37.35
C LEU A 169 -18.92 6.46 38.04
N LYS A 170 -17.63 6.32 37.74
CA LYS A 170 -16.57 7.16 38.33
C LYS A 170 -16.51 8.58 37.74
N SER A 171 -16.82 8.75 36.44
CA SER A 171 -16.64 10.04 35.74
C SER A 171 -17.89 10.91 35.62
N LYS A 172 -19.05 10.48 36.15
CA LYS A 172 -20.37 11.13 35.95
C LYS A 172 -20.77 11.33 34.47
N LYS A 173 -20.14 10.60 33.54
CA LYS A 173 -20.47 10.65 32.10
C LYS A 173 -21.45 9.53 31.76
N ARG A 174 -22.37 9.78 30.83
CA ARG A 174 -23.38 8.80 30.40
C ARG A 174 -23.05 8.26 29.00
N LEU A 175 -22.92 6.94 28.88
CA LEU A 175 -22.85 6.26 27.59
C LEU A 175 -24.29 6.01 27.08
N VAL A 176 -24.60 6.49 25.88
CA VAL A 176 -25.87 6.23 25.19
C VAL A 176 -25.55 5.54 23.87
N ILE A 177 -26.17 4.38 23.64
CA ILE A 177 -26.02 3.62 22.40
C ILE A 177 -27.31 3.79 21.60
N HIS A 178 -27.21 4.41 20.44
CA HIS A 178 -28.29 4.47 19.46
C HIS A 178 -28.09 3.35 18.44
N CYS A 179 -29.07 2.46 18.31
CA CYS A 179 -29.09 1.45 17.27
C CYS A 179 -30.36 1.63 16.45
N ASP A 180 -30.20 1.75 15.14
CA ASP A 180 -31.34 1.78 14.23
C ASP A 180 -31.94 0.37 14.13
N HIS A 181 -33.27 0.29 14.17
CA HIS A 181 -34.02 -0.97 14.19
C HIS A 181 -33.93 -1.74 12.85
N GLN A 182 -33.40 -1.12 11.80
CA GLN A 182 -33.34 -1.73 10.45
C GLN A 182 -32.15 -2.65 10.19
N LEU A 183 -31.26 -2.87 11.17
CA LEU A 183 -30.16 -3.84 11.02
C LEU A 183 -30.72 -5.27 11.04
N VAL A 184 -30.90 -5.85 9.87
CA VAL A 184 -31.23 -7.27 9.69
C VAL A 184 -30.14 -8.11 10.37
N ILE A 185 -30.51 -8.74 11.48
CA ILE A 185 -29.63 -9.60 12.27
C ILE A 185 -29.62 -10.97 11.57
N PHE A 186 -28.51 -11.30 10.92
CA PHE A 186 -28.25 -12.63 10.34
C PHE A 186 -27.57 -13.55 11.36
#